data_AF-M4C5J5-F1
#
_entry.id   AF-M4C5J5-F1
#
_cell.length_a   1.000
_cell.length_b   1.000
_cell.length_c   1.000
_cell.angle_alpha   90.00
_cell.angle_beta   90.00
_cell.angle_gamma   90.00
#
_symmetry.space_group_name_H-M   'P 1'
#
loop_
_entity.id
_entity.type
_entity.pdbx_description
1 polymer ?
#
loop_
_entity_poly.entity_id
_entity_poly.type
_entity_poly.pdbx_seq_one_letter_code
_entity_poly.pdbx_strand_id
1 'polypeptide(L)'
;MHVTTLGALALCHENLGQHEEAEKYFNDAIGAYNEHCDQAVDSGASMCQASDSDISLLADLNATAAMIHYHFAGNLLAQERWDDAKKVTEIALVLAENSRMPLNELEELQHCVHELWLEME
;
A
#
# COMPACT_ATOMS: atom_id res chain seq x y z
N MET A 1 5.75 -7.02 -10.96
CA MET A 1 4.87 -8.22 -10.89
C MET A 1 4.87 -8.93 -9.54
N HIS A 2 5.92 -8.86 -8.71
CA HIS A 2 5.88 -9.49 -7.38
C HIS A 2 4.91 -8.79 -6.41
N VAL A 3 4.91 -7.45 -6.36
CA VAL A 3 4.04 -6.65 -5.47
C VAL A 3 2.55 -7.01 -5.65
N THR A 4 2.04 -7.00 -6.89
CA THR A 4 0.63 -7.31 -7.19
C THR A 4 0.25 -8.75 -6.85
N THR A 5 1.14 -9.72 -7.15
CA THR A 5 0.89 -11.14 -6.86
C THR A 5 0.88 -11.42 -5.36
N LEU A 6 1.85 -10.86 -4.62
CA LEU A 6 1.92 -11.01 -3.17
C LEU A 6 0.74 -10.32 -2.48
N GLY A 7 0.36 -9.11 -2.93
CA GLY A 7 -0.84 -8.42 -2.45
C GLY A 7 -2.12 -9.22 -2.67
N ALA A 8 -2.28 -9.85 -3.85
CA ALA A 8 -3.43 -10.72 -4.12
C ALA A 8 -3.44 -11.97 -3.22
N LEU A 9 -2.28 -12.56 -2.93
CA LEU A 9 -2.19 -13.67 -1.97
C LEU A 9 -2.57 -13.22 -0.56
N ALA A 10 -2.07 -12.07 -0.12
CA ALA A 10 -2.41 -11.50 1.18
C ALA A 10 -3.93 -11.33 1.35
N LEU A 11 -4.59 -10.74 0.34
CA LEU A 11 -6.05 -10.59 0.30
C LEU A 11 -6.80 -11.93 0.35
N CYS A 12 -6.30 -12.95 -0.36
CA CYS A 12 -6.90 -14.28 -0.30
C CYS A 12 -6.85 -14.86 1.13
N HIS A 13 -5.70 -14.76 1.80
CA HIS A 13 -5.54 -15.25 3.16
C HIS A 13 -6.34 -14.41 4.19
N GLU A 14 -6.38 -13.10 4.01
CA GLU A 14 -7.19 -12.18 4.84
C GLU A 14 -8.68 -12.56 4.76
N ASN A 15 -9.22 -12.75 3.55
CA ASN A 15 -10.60 -13.16 3.33
C ASN A 15 -10.94 -14.53 3.91
N LEU A 16 -9.93 -15.38 4.11
CA LEU A 16 -10.07 -16.69 4.78
C LEU A 16 -9.95 -16.59 6.31
N GLY A 17 -9.76 -15.40 6.87
CA GLY A 17 -9.52 -15.17 8.30
C GLY A 17 -8.14 -15.65 8.78
N GLN A 18 -7.22 -15.93 7.86
CA GLN A 18 -5.88 -16.42 8.16
C GLN A 18 -4.93 -15.24 8.39
N HIS A 19 -5.21 -14.45 9.42
CA HIS A 19 -4.61 -13.13 9.62
C HIS A 19 -3.08 -13.12 9.73
N GLU A 20 -2.51 -14.11 10.41
CA GLU A 20 -1.05 -14.26 10.53
C GLU A 20 -0.38 -14.58 9.19
N GLU A 21 -1.04 -15.36 8.32
CA GLU A 21 -0.50 -15.72 7.01
C GLU A 21 -0.68 -14.57 6.01
N ALA A 22 -1.83 -13.89 6.07
CA ALA A 22 -2.07 -12.67 5.32
C ALA A 22 -1.02 -11.60 5.62
N GLU A 23 -0.68 -11.41 6.90
CA GLU A 23 0.34 -10.46 7.33
C GLU A 23 1.72 -10.75 6.72
N LYS A 24 2.14 -12.02 6.60
CA LYS A 24 3.41 -12.37 5.94
C LYS A 24 3.40 -11.89 4.49
N TYR A 25 2.33 -12.17 3.76
CA TYR A 25 2.22 -11.76 2.36
C TYR A 25 2.09 -10.24 2.18
N PHE A 26 1.41 -9.55 3.10
CA PHE A 26 1.39 -8.08 3.11
C PHE A 26 2.79 -7.52 3.30
N ASN A 27 3.55 -8.01 4.28
CA ASN A 27 4.92 -7.59 4.53
C ASN A 27 5.84 -7.88 3.33
N ASP A 28 5.72 -9.07 2.71
CA ASP A 28 6.50 -9.43 1.51
C ASP A 28 6.16 -8.51 0.33
N ALA A 29 4.89 -8.16 0.14
CA ALA A 29 4.45 -7.25 -0.92
C ALA A 29 5.00 -5.83 -0.72
N ILE A 30 4.95 -5.33 0.53
CA ILE A 30 5.49 -4.03 0.91
C ILE A 30 7.02 -4.02 0.78
N GLY A 31 7.70 -5.10 1.17
CA GLY A 31 9.15 -5.26 0.98
C GLY A 31 9.54 -5.19 -0.50
N ALA A 32 8.85 -5.93 -1.35
CA ALA A 32 9.08 -5.90 -2.80
C ALA A 32 8.80 -4.52 -3.43
N TYR A 33 7.86 -3.75 -2.87
CA TYR A 33 7.61 -2.37 -3.28
C TYR A 33 8.79 -1.46 -2.90
N ASN A 34 9.25 -1.53 -1.64
CA ASN A 34 10.36 -0.70 -1.16
C ASN A 34 11.66 -0.99 -1.91
N GLU A 35 11.97 -2.27 -2.18
CA GLU A 35 13.13 -2.65 -3.00
C GLU A 35 13.09 -2.02 -4.40
N HIS A 36 11.90 -1.91 -5.00
CA HIS A 36 11.72 -1.27 -6.30
C HIS A 36 11.93 0.25 -6.22
N CYS A 37 11.51 0.89 -5.13
CA CYS A 37 11.77 2.30 -4.88
C CYS A 37 13.28 2.56 -4.68
N ASP A 38 13.96 1.75 -3.87
CA ASP A 38 15.39 1.91 -3.58
C ASP A 38 16.24 1.68 -4.82
N GLN A 39 15.92 0.66 -5.63
CA GLN A 39 16.60 0.42 -6.91
C GLN A 39 16.44 1.58 -7.88
N ALA A 40 15.30 2.26 -7.90
CA ALA A 40 15.10 3.45 -8.74
C ALA A 40 16.00 4.62 -8.30
N VAL A 41 16.34 4.71 -7.01
CA VAL A 41 17.24 5.73 -6.45
C VAL A 41 18.72 5.36 -6.68
N ASP A 42 19.10 4.11 -6.46
CA ASP A 42 20.49 3.63 -6.57
C ASP A 42 20.99 3.51 -8.02
N SER A 43 20.09 3.37 -9.00
CA SER A 43 20.42 3.25 -10.43
C SER A 43 20.99 4.54 -11.06
N GLY A 44 21.29 5.57 -10.27
CA GLY A 44 22.00 6.76 -10.74
C GLY A 44 21.11 7.85 -11.33
N ALA A 45 19.82 7.89 -10.97
CA ALA A 45 19.06 9.11 -11.08
C ALA A 45 19.60 10.09 -10.03
N SER A 46 20.53 10.95 -10.43
CA SER A 46 20.48 12.31 -9.89
C SER A 46 19.02 12.74 -9.95
N MET A 47 18.45 13.24 -8.85
CA MET A 47 17.04 13.65 -8.69
C MET A 47 16.48 14.53 -9.84
N CYS A 48 17.33 14.95 -10.78
CA CYS A 48 17.05 15.73 -11.97
C CYS A 48 16.88 14.93 -13.29
N GLN A 49 16.99 13.59 -13.31
CA GLN A 49 16.87 12.77 -14.54
C GLN A 49 16.07 11.46 -14.40
N ALA A 50 15.11 11.37 -13.48
CA ALA A 50 14.13 10.28 -13.56
C ALA A 50 13.38 10.41 -14.91
N SER A 51 13.33 9.33 -15.70
CA SER A 51 12.63 9.38 -16.98
C SER A 51 11.12 9.45 -16.73
N ASP A 52 10.36 10.06 -17.65
CA ASP A 52 8.90 10.11 -17.55
C ASP A 52 8.28 8.70 -17.42
N SER A 53 8.94 7.67 -17.99
CA SER A 53 8.55 6.27 -17.82
C SER A 53 8.75 5.75 -16.41
N ASP A 54 9.84 6.13 -15.72
CA ASP A 54 10.11 5.70 -14.35
C ASP A 54 9.12 6.36 -13.37
N ILE A 55 8.82 7.65 -13.61
CA ILE A 55 7.83 8.40 -12.83
C ILE A 55 6.43 7.79 -13.02
N SER A 56 6.04 7.48 -14.26
CA SER A 56 4.76 6.85 -14.54
C SER A 56 4.65 5.45 -13.91
N LEU A 57 5.71 4.65 -14.00
CA LEU A 57 5.73 3.31 -13.41
C LEU A 57 5.64 3.36 -11.89
N LEU A 58 6.35 4.28 -11.25
CA LEU A 58 6.27 4.50 -9.80
C LEU A 58 4.86 4.93 -9.41
N ALA A 59 4.23 5.84 -10.15
CA ALA A 59 2.89 6.30 -9.85
C ALA A 59 1.82 5.18 -10.04
N ASP A 60 2.01 4.27 -11.00
CA ASP A 60 1.17 3.06 -11.13
C ASP A 60 1.39 2.10 -9.96
N LEU A 61 2.64 1.93 -9.54
CA LEU A 61 3.01 1.07 -8.43
C LEU A 61 2.50 1.62 -7.08
N ASN A 62 2.51 2.94 -6.90
CA ASN A 62 1.98 3.62 -5.72
C ASN A 62 0.48 3.35 -5.53
N ALA A 63 -0.31 3.31 -6.60
CA ALA A 63 -1.74 2.97 -6.51
C ALA A 63 -1.94 1.54 -5.98
N THR A 64 -1.12 0.61 -6.46
CA THR A 64 -1.13 -0.78 -5.98
C THR A 64 -0.71 -0.86 -4.51
N ALA A 65 0.39 -0.18 -4.14
CA ALA A 65 0.91 -0.19 -2.79
C ALA A 65 -0.06 0.47 -1.80
N ALA A 66 -0.77 1.54 -2.20
CA ALA A 66 -1.81 2.17 -1.40
C ALA A 66 -2.90 1.17 -1.00
N MET A 67 -3.44 0.42 -1.96
CA MET A 67 -4.46 -0.59 -1.70
C MET A 67 -3.95 -1.72 -0.81
N ILE A 68 -2.70 -2.17 -1.01
CA ILE A 68 -2.08 -3.19 -0.16
C ILE A 68 -1.99 -2.70 1.29
N HIS A 69 -1.58 -1.44 1.53
CA HIS A 69 -1.53 -0.87 2.88
C HIS A 69 -2.94 -0.75 3.47
N TYR A 70 -3.93 -0.25 2.71
CA TYR A 70 -5.30 -0.16 3.19
C TYR A 70 -5.86 -1.52 3.67
N HIS A 71 -5.67 -2.58 2.88
CA HIS A 71 -6.10 -3.92 3.29
C HIS A 71 -5.26 -4.50 4.43
N PHE A 72 -3.96 -4.22 4.47
CA PHE A 72 -3.13 -4.62 5.60
C PHE A 72 -3.63 -3.99 6.91
N ALA A 73 -4.11 -2.75 6.87
CA ALA A 73 -4.75 -2.12 8.04
C ALA A 73 -5.99 -2.90 8.48
N GLY A 74 -6.84 -3.35 7.57
CA GLY A 74 -7.97 -4.25 7.88
C GLY A 74 -7.53 -5.53 8.60
N ASN A 75 -6.48 -6.17 8.10
CA ASN A 75 -5.88 -7.35 8.73
C ASN A 75 -5.29 -7.07 10.12
N LEU A 76 -4.72 -5.88 10.34
CA LEU A 76 -4.19 -5.45 11.65
C LEU A 76 -5.33 -5.17 12.66
N LEU A 77 -6.42 -4.55 12.21
CA LEU A 77 -7.61 -4.33 13.03
C LEU A 77 -8.24 -5.65 13.48
N ALA A 78 -8.31 -6.65 12.60
CA ALA A 78 -8.79 -7.99 12.95
C ALA A 78 -7.93 -8.67 14.04
N GLN A 79 -6.69 -8.20 14.23
CA GLN A 79 -5.76 -8.64 15.27
C GLN A 79 -5.68 -7.67 16.46
N GLU A 80 -6.60 -6.69 16.56
CA GLU A 80 -6.64 -5.66 17.61
C GLU A 80 -5.38 -4.77 17.66
N ARG A 81 -4.67 -4.63 16.53
CA ARG A 81 -3.44 -3.82 16.41
C ARG A 81 -3.74 -2.42 15.88
N TRP A 82 -4.53 -1.67 16.64
CA TRP A 82 -5.07 -0.36 16.27
C TRP A 82 -3.99 0.66 15.90
N ASP A 83 -2.95 0.83 16.73
CA ASP A 83 -1.88 1.82 16.46
C ASP A 83 -1.13 1.55 15.15
N ASP A 84 -0.95 0.27 14.80
CA ASP A 84 -0.27 -0.11 13.56
C ASP A 84 -1.19 0.07 12.36
N ALA A 85 -2.47 -0.27 12.49
CA ALA A 85 -3.47 -0.02 11.46
C ALA A 85 -3.52 1.47 11.09
N LYS A 86 -3.50 2.37 12.10
CA LYS A 86 -3.50 3.83 11.87
C LYS A 86 -2.30 4.27 11.03
N LYS A 87 -1.08 3.87 11.42
CA LYS A 87 0.15 4.20 10.68
C LYS A 87 0.08 3.70 9.23
N VAL A 88 -0.38 2.47 9.03
CA VAL A 88 -0.45 1.87 7.70
C VAL A 88 -1.49 2.58 6.82
N THR A 89 -2.63 3.00 7.37
CA THR A 89 -3.60 3.82 6.61
C THR A 89 -3.09 5.21 6.27
N GLU A 90 -2.27 5.85 7.12
CA GLU A 90 -1.61 7.11 6.77
C GLU A 90 -0.67 6.93 5.57
N ILE A 91 0.10 5.84 5.55
CA ILE A 91 0.96 5.48 4.41
C ILE A 91 0.11 5.23 3.16
N ALA A 92 -1.01 4.52 3.28
CA ALA A 92 -1.92 4.26 2.16
C ALA A 92 -2.38 5.54 1.47
N LEU A 93 -2.77 6.56 2.26
CA LEU A 93 -3.20 7.86 1.72
C LEU A 93 -2.07 8.59 0.99
N VAL A 94 -0.88 8.65 1.60
CA VAL A 94 0.29 9.30 0.97
C VAL A 94 0.62 8.64 -0.36
N LEU A 95 0.59 7.30 -0.42
CA LEU A 95 0.84 6.56 -1.67
C LEU A 95 -0.23 6.85 -2.71
N ALA A 96 -1.51 6.84 -2.31
CA ALA A 96 -2.62 7.10 -3.21
C ALA A 96 -2.56 8.52 -3.82
N GLU A 97 -2.25 9.54 -3.02
CA GLU A 97 -2.08 10.93 -3.47
C GLU A 97 -0.92 11.10 -4.46
N ASN A 98 0.11 10.25 -4.35
CA ASN A 98 1.27 10.25 -5.23
C ASN A 98 1.19 9.17 -6.32
N SER A 99 -0.03 8.74 -6.68
CA SER A 99 -0.26 7.68 -7.64
C SER A 99 -1.05 8.16 -8.88
N ARG A 100 -1.32 7.24 -9.80
CA ARG A 100 -2.28 7.43 -10.90
C ARG A 100 -3.68 6.93 -10.56
N MET A 101 -3.99 6.72 -9.29
CA MET A 101 -5.33 6.37 -8.83
C MET A 101 -6.35 7.41 -9.35
N PRO A 102 -7.45 6.98 -9.98
CA PRO A 102 -8.52 7.87 -10.37
C PRO A 102 -9.04 8.69 -9.18
N LEU A 103 -9.41 9.95 -9.42
CA LEU A 103 -9.83 10.85 -8.34
C LEU A 103 -11.00 10.29 -7.52
N ASN A 104 -11.97 9.63 -8.17
CA ASN A 104 -13.09 9.00 -7.47
C ASN A 104 -12.64 7.85 -6.56
N GLU A 105 -11.67 7.04 -6.98
CA GLU A 105 -11.13 5.95 -6.16
C GLU A 105 -10.30 6.51 -4.98
N LEU A 106 -9.58 7.61 -5.20
CA LEU A 106 -8.85 8.32 -4.14
C LEU A 106 -9.81 8.90 -3.08
N GLU A 107 -10.89 9.56 -3.52
CA GLU A 107 -11.92 10.11 -2.63
C GLU A 107 -12.62 9.01 -1.83
N GLU A 108 -12.94 7.88 -2.48
CA GLU A 108 -13.49 6.70 -1.81
C GLU A 108 -12.53 6.14 -0.75
N LEU A 109 -11.24 5.99 -1.08
CA LEU A 109 -10.23 5.54 -0.13
C LEU A 109 -10.08 6.49 1.06
N GLN A 110 -10.03 7.81 0.79
CA GLN A 110 -9.96 8.85 1.83
C GLN A 110 -11.18 8.79 2.76
N HIS A 111 -12.38 8.60 2.20
CA HIS A 111 -13.59 8.44 2.99
C HIS A 111 -13.53 7.17 3.86
N CYS A 112 -13.17 6.02 3.28
CA CYS A 112 -13.03 4.77 4.02
C CYS A 112 -12.02 4.87 5.18
N VAL A 113 -10.86 5.49 4.95
CA VAL A 113 -9.86 5.70 6.01
C VAL A 113 -10.36 6.66 7.08
N HIS A 114 -11.08 7.71 6.69
CA HIS A 114 -11.67 8.66 7.64
C HIS A 114 -12.67 7.97 8.59
N GLU A 115 -13.62 7.21 8.05
CA GLU A 115 -14.58 6.45 8.86
C GLU A 115 -13.88 5.47 9.80
N LEU A 116 -12.87 4.76 9.28
CA LEU A 116 -12.07 3.82 10.07
C LEU A 116 -11.35 4.53 11.23
N TRP A 117 -10.81 5.74 11.04
CA TRP A 117 -10.18 6.48 12.13
C TRP A 117 -11.18 6.96 13.19
N LEU A 118 -12.42 7.29 12.81
CA LEU A 118 -13.46 7.65 13.77
C LEU A 118 -13.84 6.47 14.68
N GLU A 119 -13.77 5.23 14.18
CA GLU A 119 -14.03 4.03 14.99
C GLU A 119 -12.90 3.69 15.97
N MET A 120 -11.72 4.28 15.79
CA MET A 120 -10.52 4.02 16.61
C MET A 120 -10.35 5.02 17.78
N GLU A 121 -11.18 6.06 17.84
CA GLU A 121 -11.22 7.07 18.92
C GLU A 121 -12.12 6.66 20.10
#